data_AF-F3KLN1-F1
#
_entry.id   AF-F3KLN1-F1
#
_cell.length_a   1.000
_cell.length_b   1.000
_cell.length_c   1.000
_cell.angle_alpha   90.00
_cell.angle_beta   90.00
_cell.angle_gamma   90.00
#
_symmetry.space_group_name_H-M   'P 1'
#
loop_
_entity.id
_entity.type
_entity.pdbx_description
1 polymer ?
#
loop_
_entity_poly.entity_id
_entity_poly.type
_entity_poly.pdbx_seq_one_letter_code
_entity_poly.pdbx_strand_id
1 'polypeptide(L)'
;MKTLVLLLLAVIAISATGLTGLAYAQSETVEVNNSSSMKLLGAGLAFGLAAAGAGIGLGQVGAAGLAVISENPALQSKVFIFVGMVESIAIYGIVMMFIILGQ
;
A
#
# COMPACT_ATOMS: atom_id res chain seq x y z
N MET A 1 13.53 -10.65 -13.67
CA MET A 1 12.99 -9.35 -14.13
C MET A 1 11.64 -9.52 -14.83
N LYS A 2 11.55 -10.32 -15.90
CA LYS A 2 10.28 -10.57 -16.63
C LYS A 2 9.11 -10.98 -15.73
N THR A 3 9.32 -11.89 -14.78
CA THR A 3 8.28 -12.38 -13.85
C THR A 3 7.78 -11.31 -12.87
N LEU A 4 8.68 -10.41 -12.43
CA LEU A 4 8.37 -9.34 -11.50
C LEU A 4 7.57 -8.22 -12.20
N VAL A 5 7.93 -7.93 -13.46
CA VAL A 5 7.17 -7.04 -14.34
C VAL A 5 5.78 -7.60 -14.65
N LEU A 6 5.67 -8.92 -14.84
CA LEU A 6 4.39 -9.60 -15.10
C LEU A 6 3.45 -9.54 -13.88
N LEU A 7 4.00 -9.67 -12.66
CA LEU A 7 3.24 -9.58 -11.42
C LEU A 7 2.76 -8.14 -11.16
N LEU A 8 3.61 -7.15 -11.42
CA LEU A 8 3.24 -5.73 -11.35
C LEU A 8 2.10 -5.39 -12.33
N LEU A 9 2.20 -5.88 -13.58
CA LEU A 9 1.15 -5.72 -14.60
C LEU A 9 -0.16 -6.40 -14.20
N ALA A 10 -0.10 -7.59 -13.60
CA ALA A 10 -1.29 -8.29 -13.12
C ALA A 10 -2.02 -7.52 -12.01
N VAL A 11 -1.27 -6.95 -11.05
CA VAL A 11 -1.85 -6.11 -9.98
C VAL A 11 -2.52 -4.85 -10.55
N ILE A 12 -1.88 -4.19 -11.51
CA ILE A 12 -2.43 -3.02 -12.19
C ILE A 12 -3.70 -3.38 -12.98
N ALA A 13 -3.70 -4.52 -13.69
CA ALA A 13 -4.86 -4.99 -14.44
C ALA A 13 -6.06 -5.31 -13.54
N ILE A 14 -5.84 -5.98 -12.40
CA ILE A 14 -6.89 -6.30 -11.42
C ILE A 14 -7.48 -5.02 -10.80
N SER A 15 -6.62 -4.04 -10.51
CA SER A 15 -7.02 -2.74 -9.99
C SER A 15 -7.84 -1.93 -11.01
N ALA A 16 -7.48 -2.01 -12.30
CA ALA A 16 -8.21 -1.35 -13.38
C ALA A 16 -9.60 -1.97 -13.61
N THR A 17 -9.74 -3.29 -13.51
CA THR A 17 -11.05 -3.97 -13.61
C THR A 17 -12.00 -3.65 -12.46
N GLY A 18 -11.48 -3.30 -11.27
CA GLY A 18 -12.28 -2.86 -10.13
C GLY A 18 -12.78 -1.41 -10.24
N LEU A 19 -12.17 -0.60 -11.10
CA LEU A 19 -12.54 0.81 -11.32
C LEU A 19 -13.66 0.96 -12.38
N THR A 20 -13.80 -0.01 -13.29
CA THR A 20 -14.88 -0.03 -14.28
C THR A 20 -16.12 -0.69 -13.67
N GLY A 21 -17.02 0.11 -13.10
CA GLY A 21 -18.37 -0.37 -12.80
C GLY A 21 -19.04 -0.84 -14.09
N LEU A 22 -19.45 -2.11 -14.15
CA LEU A 22 -20.37 -2.56 -15.20
C LEU A 22 -21.69 -1.81 -14.97
N ALA A 23 -22.05 -0.93 -15.90
CA ALA A 23 -23.32 -0.23 -15.85
C ALA A 23 -24.46 -1.23 -16.10
N TYR A 24 -25.03 -1.77 -15.02
CA TYR A 24 -26.33 -2.40 -15.08
C TYR A 24 -27.38 -1.29 -15.25
N ALA A 25 -28.14 -1.32 -16.34
CA ALA A 25 -29.37 -0.55 -16.48
C ALA A 25 -30.44 -1.19 -15.58
N GLN A 26 -30.44 -0.88 -14.28
CA GLN A 26 -31.48 -1.31 -13.35
C GLN A 26 -32.00 -0.09 -12.60
N SER A 27 -33.28 0.20 -12.84
CA SER A 27 -34.05 1.23 -12.15
C SER A 27 -34.33 0.83 -10.70
N GLU A 28 -33.51 1.32 -9.77
CA GLU A 28 -33.88 1.54 -8.38
C GLU A 28 -33.04 2.72 -7.88
N THR A 29 -33.69 3.77 -7.39
CA THR A 29 -33.05 4.93 -6.76
C THR A 29 -32.47 4.52 -5.41
N VAL A 30 -31.35 3.81 -5.44
CA VAL A 30 -30.41 3.81 -4.32
C VAL A 30 -29.73 5.17 -4.37
N GLU A 31 -29.93 6.00 -3.35
CA GLU A 31 -29.13 7.22 -3.21
C GLU A 31 -27.65 6.82 -3.15
N VAL A 32 -26.97 6.91 -4.29
CA VAL A 32 -25.51 6.88 -4.35
C VAL A 32 -25.08 8.17 -3.66
N ASN A 33 -24.87 8.10 -2.35
CA ASN A 33 -24.07 9.08 -1.64
C ASN A 33 -22.66 8.99 -2.22
N ASN A 34 -22.43 9.73 -3.32
CA ASN A 34 -21.17 9.74 -4.08
C ASN A 34 -19.97 10.04 -3.16
N SER A 35 -20.24 10.77 -2.07
CA SER A 35 -19.35 11.02 -0.95
C SER A 35 -18.81 9.75 -0.29
N SER A 36 -19.62 8.71 -0.04
CA SER A 36 -19.16 7.46 0.57
C SER A 36 -18.29 6.63 -0.37
N SER A 37 -18.69 6.48 -1.63
CA SER A 37 -17.89 5.74 -2.62
C SER A 37 -16.52 6.40 -2.87
N MET A 38 -16.48 7.73 -2.93
CA MET A 38 -15.22 8.48 -3.06
C MET A 38 -14.35 8.41 -1.80
N LYS A 39 -14.93 8.34 -0.60
CA LYS A 39 -14.18 8.12 0.66
C LYS A 39 -13.48 6.76 0.67
N LEU A 40 -14.17 5.69 0.24
CA LEU A 40 -13.57 4.35 0.18
C LEU A 40 -12.40 4.28 -0.80
N LEU A 41 -12.53 4.88 -1.98
CA LEU A 41 -11.44 4.98 -2.95
C LEU A 41 -10.27 5.82 -2.43
N GLY A 42 -10.56 6.97 -1.80
CA GLY A 42 -9.54 7.82 -1.19
C GLY A 42 -8.77 7.12 -0.08
N ALA A 43 -9.47 6.38 0.79
CA ALA A 43 -8.88 5.62 1.88
C ALA A 43 -7.96 4.50 1.36
N GLY A 44 -8.43 3.75 0.35
CA GLY A 44 -7.64 2.69 -0.30
C GLY A 44 -6.39 3.23 -1.00
N LEU A 45 -6.49 4.37 -1.69
CA LEU A 45 -5.34 5.02 -2.33
C LEU A 45 -4.33 5.56 -1.32
N ALA A 46 -4.78 6.17 -0.22
CA ALA A 46 -3.89 6.70 0.81
C ALA A 46 -3.01 5.61 1.42
N PHE A 47 -3.60 4.49 1.85
CA PHE A 47 -2.82 3.36 2.37
C PHE A 47 -2.02 2.66 1.27
N GLY A 48 -2.62 2.40 0.11
CA GLY A 48 -1.98 1.67 -0.99
C GLY A 48 -0.71 2.34 -1.50
N LEU A 49 -0.73 3.67 -1.69
CA LEU A 49 0.45 4.43 -2.12
C LEU A 49 1.52 4.52 -1.01
N ALA A 50 1.11 4.70 0.24
CA ALA A 50 2.03 4.71 1.37
C ALA A 50 2.73 3.34 1.53
N ALA A 51 1.98 2.24 1.45
CA ALA A 51 2.51 0.88 1.53
C ALA A 51 3.45 0.56 0.35
N ALA A 52 3.12 1.03 -0.86
CA ALA A 52 4.01 0.87 -2.02
C ALA A 52 5.35 1.61 -1.82
N GLY A 53 5.31 2.85 -1.34
CA GLY A 53 6.51 3.63 -1.02
C GLY A 53 7.36 2.99 0.08
N ALA A 54 6.71 2.56 1.17
CA ALA A 54 7.37 1.84 2.26
C ALA A 54 8.02 0.54 1.78
N GLY A 55 7.33 -0.26 0.96
CA GLY A 55 7.85 -1.51 0.40
C GLY A 55 9.12 -1.32 -0.43
N ILE A 56 9.21 -0.25 -1.22
CA ILE A 56 10.42 0.09 -1.99
C ILE A 56 11.59 0.40 -1.04
N GLY A 57 11.35 1.24 -0.03
CA GLY A 57 12.36 1.59 0.97
C GLY A 57 12.83 0.38 1.79
N LEU A 58 11.89 -0.47 2.22
CA LEU A 58 12.16 -1.69 2.97
C LEU A 58 12.95 -2.71 2.14
N GLY A 59 12.73 -2.78 0.83
CA GLY A 59 13.53 -3.62 -0.05
C GLY A 59 15.01 -3.25 -0.02
N GLN A 60 15.33 -1.95 -0.03
CA GLN A 60 16.71 -1.45 0.04
C GLN A 60 17.31 -1.58 1.44
N VAL A 61 16.59 -1.10 2.46
CA VAL A 61 17.06 -1.15 3.86
C VAL A 61 17.19 -2.59 4.36
N GLY A 62 16.28 -3.48 3.96
CA GLY A 62 16.33 -4.90 4.29
C GLY A 62 17.54 -5.61 3.65
N ALA A 63 17.82 -5.34 2.38
CA ALA A 63 18.99 -5.90 1.69
C ALA A 63 20.31 -5.44 2.32
N ALA A 64 20.46 -4.15 2.57
CA ALA A 64 21.64 -3.60 3.23
C ALA A 64 21.76 -4.08 4.69
N GLY A 65 20.64 -4.13 5.40
CA GLY A 65 20.57 -4.59 6.78
C GLY A 65 21.00 -6.04 6.95
N LEU A 66 20.54 -6.94 6.08
CA LEU A 66 20.94 -8.35 6.11
C LEU A 66 22.43 -8.53 5.77
N ALA A 67 22.98 -7.74 4.85
CA ALA A 67 24.41 -7.76 4.55
C ALA A 67 25.24 -7.42 5.80
N VAL A 68 24.87 -6.36 6.53
CA VAL A 68 25.57 -5.95 7.76
C VAL A 68 25.38 -6.96 8.89
N ILE A 69 24.19 -7.53 9.05
CA ILE A 69 23.92 -8.56 10.07
C ILE A 69 24.75 -9.83 9.79
N SER A 70 24.96 -10.18 8.52
CA SER A 70 25.78 -11.32 8.15
C SER A 70 27.25 -11.16 8.53
N GLU A 71 27.78 -9.93 8.51
CA GLU A 71 29.15 -9.64 8.95
C GLU A 71 29.25 -9.51 10.48
N ASN A 72 28.28 -8.83 11.10
CA ASN A 72 28.25 -8.61 12.54
C ASN A 72 26.83 -8.76 13.10
N PRO A 73 26.48 -9.93 13.66
CA PRO A 73 25.17 -10.19 14.24
C PRO A 73 24.80 -9.26 15.39
N ALA A 74 25.78 -8.69 16.11
CA ALA A 74 25.52 -7.77 17.21
C ALA A 74 24.88 -6.45 16.75
N LEU A 75 24.90 -6.14 15.45
CA LEU A 75 24.29 -4.94 14.88
C LEU A 75 22.80 -5.12 14.53
N GLN A 76 22.23 -6.32 14.70
CA GLN A 76 20.84 -6.63 14.35
C GLN A 76 19.84 -5.63 14.94
N SER A 77 19.97 -5.26 16.22
CA SER A 77 19.06 -4.31 16.85
C SER A 77 19.11 -2.92 16.21
N LYS A 78 20.28 -2.47 15.75
CA LYS A 78 20.43 -1.17 15.05
C LYS A 78 19.78 -1.22 13.67
N VAL A 79 19.92 -2.33 12.95
CA VAL A 79 19.27 -2.53 11.66
C VAL A 79 17.74 -2.49 11.80
N PHE A 80 17.17 -3.11 12.83
CA PHE A 80 15.73 -3.06 13.06
C PHE A 80 15.18 -1.66 13.36
N ILE A 81 15.99 -0.75 13.93
CA ILE A 81 15.60 0.65 14.10
C ILE A 81 15.39 1.32 12.73
N PHE A 82 16.29 1.08 11.78
CA PHE A 82 16.15 1.62 10.42
C PHE A 82 14.97 1.01 9.67
N VAL A 83 14.73 -0.28 9.83
CA VAL A 83 13.54 -0.96 9.27
C VAL A 83 12.25 -0.34 9.83
N GLY A 84 12.18 -0.17 11.15
CA GLY A 84 11.02 0.45 11.82
C GLY A 84 10.79 1.91 11.40
N MET A 85 11.87 2.66 11.14
CA MET A 85 11.77 4.03 10.62
C MET A 85 11.12 4.07 9.23
N VAL A 86 11.45 3.14 8.34
CA VAL A 86 10.79 3.05 7.01
C VAL A 86 9.34 2.56 7.14
N GLU A 87 9.09 1.56 8.01
CA GLU A 87 7.76 1.00 8.24
C GLU A 87 6.76 2.07 8.73
N SER A 88 7.24 3.10 9.44
CA SER A 88 6.40 4.20 9.91
C SER A 88 5.63 4.92 8.78
N ILE A 89 6.14 4.89 7.54
CA ILE A 89 5.46 5.43 6.36
C ILE A 89 4.16 4.65 6.08
N ALA A 90 4.20 3.32 6.15
CA ALA A 90 3.02 2.48 5.96
C ALA A 90 2.00 2.67 7.09
N ILE A 91 2.47 2.74 8.34
CA ILE A 91 1.61 3.00 9.50
C ILE A 91 0.92 4.36 9.39
N TYR A 92 1.63 5.41 8.95
CA TYR A 92 1.01 6.71 8.72
C TYR A 92 -0.05 6.67 7.60
N GLY A 93 0.18 5.85 6.56
CA GLY A 93 -0.84 5.56 5.54
C GLY A 93 -2.11 4.92 6.11
N ILE A 94 -1.97 3.99 7.06
CA ILE A 94 -3.11 3.39 7.78
C ILE A 94 -3.84 4.44 8.62
N VAL A 95 -3.11 5.31 9.32
CA VAL A 95 -3.70 6.41 10.09
C VAL A 95 -4.51 7.32 9.18
N MET A 96 -3.96 7.71 8.03
CA MET A 96 -4.66 8.54 7.05
C MET A 96 -5.89 7.86 6.47
N MET A 97 -5.83 6.54 6.21
CA MET A 97 -6.99 5.75 5.81
C MET A 97 -8.14 5.89 6.82
N PHE A 98 -7.87 5.74 8.13
CA PHE A 98 -8.90 5.89 9.16
C PHE A 98 -9.45 7.32 9.23
N ILE A 99 -8.59 8.33 9.14
CA ILE A 99 -9.02 9.74 9.09
C ILE A 99 -9.96 9.99 7.91
N ILE A 100 -9.66 9.46 6.72
CA ILE A 100 -10.52 9.60 5.52
C ILE A 100 -11.86 8.88 5.71
N LEU A 101 -11.85 7.72 6.37
CA LEU A 101 -13.06 6.97 6.73
C LEU A 101 -13.82 7.59 7.91
N GLY A 102 -13.26 8.61 8.58
CA GLY A 102 -13.83 9.24 9.75
C GLY A 102 -13.88 8.32 10.98
N GLN A 103 -12.87 7.46 11.14
CA GLN A 103 -12.70 6.55 12.27
C GLN A 103 -11.55 7.01 13.17
#